data_AF-A0A370QM09-F1
#
_entry.id   AF-A0A370QM09-F1
#
_cell.length_a   1.000
_cell.length_b   1.000
_cell.length_c   1.000
_cell.angle_alpha   90.00
_cell.angle_beta   90.00
_cell.angle_gamma   90.00
#
_symmetry.space_group_name_H-M   'P 1'
#
loop_
_entity.id
_entity.type
_entity.pdbx_description
1 polymer ?
#
loop_
_entity_poly.entity_id
_entity_poly.type
_entity_poly.pdbx_seq_one_letter_code
_entity_poly.pdbx_strand_id
1 'polypeptide(L)'
;MSDKYLNDFKMSNITFSEASNALNEQYNTLNSVYFSLMSGSVKLYAIAKREKERNSRLTITLKQIGFVGGALQYMGGFGICEASLGAACSSLGLGLMSHGAENAWENGYYLVYRKEPNLTPLRNAYRYSATLLGGGETSGDIVYSVGDISLSLGSAFRLGLKPEAWRLFYYIREDYIIGWKAMGAAGLVGEAVGNSASGFTIHQLMHARAGSNDWEELSK
;
A
#
# COMPACT_ATOMS: atom_id res chain seq x y z
N MET A 1 19.64 4.12 -9.37
CA MET A 1 19.78 4.44 -10.81
C MET A 1 19.43 5.89 -11.12
N SER A 2 18.47 6.54 -10.43
CA SER A 2 18.31 8.02 -10.50
C SER A 2 19.55 8.77 -10.02
N ASP A 3 20.27 8.24 -9.04
CA ASP A 3 21.56 8.78 -8.57
C ASP A 3 22.60 8.89 -9.68
N LYS A 4 22.52 8.04 -10.72
CA LYS A 4 23.44 8.09 -11.86
C LYS A 4 23.22 9.36 -12.68
N TYR A 5 21.97 9.64 -13.07
CA TYR A 5 21.63 10.84 -13.84
C TYR A 5 21.81 12.12 -13.02
N LEU A 6 21.54 12.05 -11.71
CA LEU A 6 21.76 13.18 -10.80
C LEU A 6 23.27 13.46 -10.61
N ASN A 7 24.10 12.43 -10.58
CA ASN A 7 25.56 12.56 -10.55
C ASN A 7 26.12 12.99 -11.91
N ASP A 8 25.61 12.48 -13.02
CA ASP A 8 26.04 12.87 -14.37
C ASP A 8 25.67 14.34 -14.66
N PHE A 9 24.53 14.83 -14.15
CA PHE A 9 24.20 16.25 -14.19
C PHE A 9 25.13 17.09 -13.31
N LYS A 10 25.42 16.64 -12.07
CA LYS A 10 26.38 17.30 -11.17
C LYS A 10 27.80 17.35 -11.73
N MET A 11 28.17 16.37 -12.54
CA MET A 11 29.45 16.29 -13.25
C MET A 11 29.43 17.03 -14.60
N SER A 12 28.36 17.75 -14.94
CA SER A 12 28.16 18.47 -16.22
C SER A 12 28.25 17.58 -17.47
N ASN A 13 28.04 16.26 -17.33
CA ASN A 13 28.04 15.32 -18.45
C ASN A 13 26.74 15.34 -19.26
N ILE A 14 25.64 15.82 -18.66
CA ILE A 14 24.32 15.96 -19.28
C ILE A 14 23.72 17.32 -18.91
N THR A 15 22.89 17.87 -19.79
CA THR A 15 22.17 19.12 -19.54
C THR A 15 20.98 18.90 -18.60
N PHE A 16 20.51 19.99 -17.97
CA PHE A 16 19.33 19.94 -17.09
C PHE A 16 18.09 19.42 -17.83
N SER A 17 17.94 19.78 -19.11
CA SER A 17 16.83 19.34 -19.96
C SER A 17 16.88 17.82 -20.20
N GLU A 18 18.07 17.28 -20.48
CA GLU A 18 18.27 15.84 -20.68
C GLU A 18 18.06 15.06 -19.38
N ALA A 19 18.58 15.57 -18.25
CA ALA A 19 18.35 14.97 -16.94
C ALA A 19 16.86 14.98 -16.57
N SER A 20 16.17 16.09 -16.80
CA SER A 20 14.73 16.24 -16.55
C SER A 20 13.91 15.32 -17.44
N ASN A 21 14.22 15.22 -18.73
CA ASN A 21 13.52 14.33 -19.66
C ASN A 21 13.74 12.86 -19.30
N ALA A 22 14.96 12.45 -18.96
CA ALA A 22 15.26 11.09 -18.53
C ALA A 22 14.55 10.73 -17.22
N LEU A 23 14.48 11.65 -16.25
CA LEU A 23 13.70 11.49 -15.02
C LEU A 23 12.20 11.37 -15.31
N ASN A 24 11.68 12.18 -16.23
CA ASN A 24 10.26 12.17 -16.58
C ASN A 24 9.86 10.90 -17.33
N GLU A 25 10.73 10.39 -18.21
CA GLU A 25 10.54 9.12 -18.91
C GLU A 25 10.56 7.92 -17.96
N GLN A 26 11.48 7.93 -16.98
CA GLN A 26 11.53 6.93 -15.91
C GLN A 26 10.29 6.98 -15.03
N TYR A 27 9.84 8.18 -14.67
CA TYR A 27 8.59 8.38 -13.94
C TYR A 27 7.39 7.82 -14.71
N ASN A 28 7.27 8.12 -16.00
CA ASN A 28 6.19 7.63 -16.85
C ASN A 28 6.22 6.11 -17.03
N THR A 29 7.40 5.51 -17.16
CA THR A 29 7.57 4.06 -17.27
C THR A 29 7.23 3.36 -15.96
N LEU A 30 7.70 3.88 -14.83
CA LEU A 30 7.37 3.34 -13.52
C LEU A 30 5.86 3.42 -13.26
N ASN A 31 5.24 4.54 -13.65
CA ASN A 31 3.80 4.74 -13.51
C ASN A 31 3.00 3.76 -14.40
N SER A 32 3.46 3.47 -15.63
CA SER A 32 2.76 2.53 -16.53
C SER A 32 2.88 1.08 -16.05
N VAL A 33 4.04 0.69 -15.54
CA VAL A 33 4.27 -0.62 -14.92
C VAL A 33 3.41 -0.78 -13.67
N TYR A 34 3.41 0.24 -12.80
CA TYR A 34 2.59 0.29 -11.59
C TYR A 34 1.09 0.17 -11.90
N PHE A 35 0.60 0.93 -12.88
CA PHE A 35 -0.79 0.87 -13.33
C PHE A 35 -1.14 -0.52 -13.87
N SER A 36 -0.27 -1.12 -14.68
CA SER A 36 -0.52 -2.44 -15.28
C SER A 36 -0.64 -3.56 -14.23
N LEU A 37 0.26 -3.58 -13.25
CA LEU A 37 0.26 -4.55 -12.14
C LEU A 37 -0.97 -4.42 -11.25
N MET A 38 -1.37 -3.19 -10.93
CA MET A 38 -2.54 -2.93 -10.10
C MET A 38 -3.84 -3.14 -10.87
N SER A 39 -3.87 -2.92 -12.20
CA SER A 39 -5.11 -2.95 -12.98
C SER A 39 -5.86 -4.27 -12.85
N GLY A 40 -5.20 -5.43 -12.95
CA GLY A 40 -5.88 -6.73 -12.89
C GLY A 40 -6.63 -6.96 -11.56
N SER A 41 -5.97 -6.71 -10.43
CA SER A 41 -6.57 -6.85 -9.10
C SER A 41 -7.55 -5.72 -8.79
N VAL A 42 -7.29 -4.49 -9.25
CA VAL A 42 -8.20 -3.34 -9.13
C VAL A 42 -9.49 -3.55 -9.93
N LYS A 43 -9.43 -4.11 -11.14
CA LYS A 43 -10.62 -4.47 -11.94
C LYS A 43 -11.46 -5.51 -11.21
N LEU A 44 -10.82 -6.57 -10.70
CA LEU A 44 -11.52 -7.61 -9.93
C LEU A 44 -12.15 -7.02 -8.66
N TYR A 45 -11.44 -6.14 -7.95
CA TYR A 45 -11.96 -5.44 -6.80
C TYR A 45 -13.11 -4.50 -7.16
N ALA A 46 -13.05 -3.79 -8.28
CA ALA A 46 -14.14 -2.93 -8.76
C ALA A 46 -15.40 -3.74 -9.08
N ILE A 47 -15.26 -4.89 -9.75
CA ILE A 47 -16.35 -5.83 -9.99
C ILE A 47 -16.91 -6.36 -8.68
N ALA A 48 -16.04 -6.82 -7.77
CA ALA A 48 -16.45 -7.32 -6.46
C ALA A 48 -17.15 -6.24 -5.62
N LYS A 49 -16.70 -4.98 -5.70
CA LYS A 49 -17.32 -3.83 -5.01
C LYS A 49 -18.70 -3.51 -5.58
N ARG A 50 -18.87 -3.53 -6.91
CA ARG A 50 -20.20 -3.41 -7.54
C ARG A 50 -21.13 -4.54 -7.10
N GLU A 51 -20.63 -5.77 -7.11
CA GLU A 51 -21.42 -6.92 -6.67
C GLU A 51 -21.74 -6.83 -5.18
N LYS A 52 -20.84 -6.25 -4.36
CA LYS A 52 -21.10 -5.96 -2.93
C LYS A 52 -22.29 -5.02 -2.72
N GLU A 53 -22.46 -4.00 -3.55
CA GLU A 53 -23.62 -3.09 -3.47
C GLU A 53 -24.94 -3.85 -3.71
N ARG A 54 -24.90 -4.93 -4.50
CA ARG A 54 -26.04 -5.83 -4.72
C ARG A 54 -26.12 -6.95 -3.68
N ASN A 55 -24.99 -7.36 -3.10
CA ASN A 55 -24.86 -8.57 -2.29
C ASN A 55 -24.20 -8.30 -0.94
N SER A 56 -25.04 -8.29 0.10
CA SER A 56 -24.62 -8.08 1.49
C SER A 56 -23.55 -9.10 1.96
N ARG A 57 -23.59 -10.35 1.50
CA ARG A 57 -22.65 -11.40 1.97
C ARG A 57 -21.22 -11.14 1.50
N LEU A 58 -21.04 -10.75 0.24
CA LEU A 58 -19.72 -10.42 -0.31
C LEU A 58 -19.08 -9.25 0.43
N THR A 59 -19.89 -8.25 0.81
CA THR A 59 -19.40 -7.12 1.60
C THR A 59 -18.80 -7.58 2.94
N ILE A 60 -19.52 -8.45 3.64
CA ILE A 60 -19.09 -8.96 4.94
C ILE A 60 -17.81 -9.77 4.77
N THR A 61 -17.74 -10.64 3.77
CA THR A 61 -16.53 -11.44 3.49
C THR A 61 -15.31 -10.56 3.18
N LEU A 62 -15.45 -9.56 2.31
CA LEU A 62 -14.34 -8.65 1.98
C LEU A 62 -13.88 -7.87 3.22
N LYS A 63 -14.80 -7.43 4.08
CA LYS A 63 -14.47 -6.74 5.34
C LYS A 63 -13.83 -7.69 6.36
N GLN A 64 -14.21 -8.97 6.41
CA GLN A 64 -13.52 -9.97 7.23
C GLN A 64 -12.07 -10.18 6.78
N ILE A 65 -11.86 -10.33 5.47
CA ILE A 65 -10.53 -10.48 4.88
C ILE A 65 -9.69 -9.22 5.15
N GLY A 66 -10.25 -8.03 4.93
CA GLY A 66 -9.57 -6.76 5.20
C GLY A 66 -9.22 -6.56 6.69
N PHE A 67 -10.09 -7.01 7.60
CA PHE A 67 -9.82 -6.98 9.04
C PHE A 67 -8.63 -7.86 9.42
N VAL A 68 -8.64 -9.12 8.98
CA VAL A 68 -7.55 -10.06 9.24
C VAL A 68 -6.26 -9.59 8.56
N GLY A 69 -6.36 -9.11 7.31
CA GLY A 69 -5.23 -8.55 6.56
C GLY A 69 -4.58 -7.37 7.29
N GLY A 70 -5.36 -6.38 7.73
CA GLY A 70 -4.84 -5.24 8.49
C GLY A 70 -4.17 -5.65 9.81
N ALA A 71 -4.75 -6.62 10.53
CA ALA A 71 -4.14 -7.14 11.76
C ALA A 71 -2.81 -7.86 11.48
N LEU A 72 -2.73 -8.65 10.40
CA LEU A 72 -1.48 -9.30 9.98
C LEU A 72 -0.43 -8.27 9.54
N GLN A 73 -0.82 -7.21 8.83
CA GLN A 73 0.04 -6.10 8.44
C GLN A 73 0.61 -5.39 9.69
N TYR A 74 -0.22 -5.17 10.72
CA TYR A 74 0.22 -4.63 12.00
C TYR A 74 1.27 -5.51 12.69
N MET A 75 0.98 -6.81 12.84
CA MET A 75 1.92 -7.75 13.44
C MET A 75 3.20 -7.89 12.61
N GLY A 76 3.10 -7.85 11.29
CA GLY A 76 4.24 -7.82 10.38
C GLY A 76 5.14 -6.59 10.62
N GLY A 77 4.54 -5.42 10.83
CA GLY A 77 5.28 -4.19 11.13
C GLY A 77 6.00 -4.25 12.48
N PHE A 78 5.36 -4.84 13.49
CA PHE A 78 6.02 -5.13 14.77
C PHE A 78 7.18 -6.11 14.60
N GLY A 79 6.99 -7.20 13.84
CA GLY A 79 8.05 -8.15 13.50
C GLY A 79 9.24 -7.51 12.79
N ILE A 80 8.99 -6.50 11.93
CA ILE A 80 10.04 -5.72 11.28
C ILE A 80 10.84 -4.89 12.30
N CYS A 81 10.18 -4.27 13.28
CA CYS A 81 10.87 -3.53 14.35
C CYS A 81 11.83 -4.43 15.13
N GLU A 82 11.37 -5.61 15.54
CA GLU A 82 12.16 -6.60 16.29
C GLU A 82 13.31 -7.17 15.44
N ALA A 83 13.01 -7.67 14.24
CA ALA A 83 13.99 -8.34 13.39
C ALA A 83 15.07 -7.39 12.83
N SER A 84 14.80 -6.09 12.76
CA SER A 84 15.76 -5.07 12.34
C SER A 84 16.52 -4.42 13.49
N LEU A 85 16.31 -4.86 14.74
CA LEU A 85 16.86 -4.21 15.94
C LEU A 85 16.54 -2.70 15.96
N GLY A 86 15.33 -2.34 15.54
CA GLY A 86 14.86 -0.96 15.46
C GLY A 86 15.27 -0.19 14.20
N ALA A 87 16.26 -0.64 13.42
CA ALA A 87 16.81 0.12 12.30
C ALA A 87 15.79 0.41 11.18
N ALA A 88 14.84 -0.49 10.96
CA ALA A 88 13.75 -0.32 9.98
C ALA A 88 12.41 -0.01 10.67
N CYS A 89 12.39 0.23 11.98
CA CYS A 89 11.16 0.40 12.72
C CYS A 89 10.49 1.73 12.38
N SER A 90 11.20 2.86 12.40
CA SER A 90 10.61 4.16 12.10
C SER A 90 10.21 4.34 10.63
N SER A 91 10.95 3.73 9.71
CA SER A 91 10.75 3.89 8.26
C SER A 91 9.70 2.95 7.69
N LEU A 92 9.73 1.67 8.07
CA LEU A 92 8.87 0.63 7.51
C LEU A 92 7.92 0.05 8.57
N GLY A 93 8.43 -0.29 9.75
CA GLY A 93 7.67 -0.95 10.81
C GLY A 93 6.45 -0.14 11.27
N LEU A 94 6.66 1.10 11.75
CA LEU A 94 5.62 1.99 12.23
C LEU A 94 4.64 2.38 11.13
N GLY A 95 5.11 2.59 9.90
CA GLY A 95 4.24 2.83 8.75
C GLY A 95 3.29 1.66 8.54
N LEU A 96 3.84 0.44 8.44
CA LEU A 96 3.07 -0.78 8.24
C LEU A 96 2.11 -1.06 9.40
N MET A 97 2.54 -0.80 10.63
CA MET A 97 1.68 -0.87 11.82
C MET A 97 0.53 0.12 11.75
N SER A 98 0.80 1.38 11.41
CA SER A 98 -0.23 2.42 11.39
C SER A 98 -1.28 2.14 10.31
N HIS A 99 -0.84 1.81 9.10
CA HIS A 99 -1.74 1.46 7.99
C HIS A 99 -2.51 0.17 8.27
N GLY A 100 -1.85 -0.86 8.79
CA GLY A 100 -2.51 -2.10 9.21
C GLY A 100 -3.55 -1.90 10.31
N ALA A 101 -3.26 -1.03 11.29
CA ALA A 101 -4.20 -0.68 12.35
C ALA A 101 -5.42 0.08 11.83
N GLU A 102 -5.24 1.05 10.93
CA GLU A 102 -6.34 1.77 10.28
C GLU A 102 -7.19 0.81 9.44
N ASN A 103 -6.56 -0.05 8.62
CA ASN A 103 -7.26 -1.07 7.83
C ASN A 103 -8.05 -2.04 8.72
N ALA A 104 -7.46 -2.53 9.82
CA ALA A 104 -8.16 -3.37 10.79
C ALA A 104 -9.32 -2.61 11.46
N TRP A 105 -9.12 -1.35 11.84
CA TRP A 105 -10.15 -0.51 12.43
C TRP A 105 -11.33 -0.29 11.49
N GLU A 106 -11.09 0.17 10.26
CA GLU A 106 -12.13 0.46 9.28
C GLU A 106 -12.95 -0.79 8.95
N ASN A 107 -12.26 -1.91 8.72
CA ASN A 107 -12.92 -3.16 8.39
C ASN A 107 -13.67 -3.76 9.58
N GLY A 108 -13.06 -3.76 10.77
CA GLY A 108 -13.68 -4.26 12.01
C GLY A 108 -14.89 -3.44 12.44
N TYR A 109 -14.80 -2.11 12.34
CA TYR A 109 -15.91 -1.21 12.63
C TYR A 109 -17.13 -1.52 11.74
N TYR A 110 -16.90 -1.75 10.44
CA TYR A 110 -17.96 -2.17 9.54
C TYR A 110 -18.55 -3.53 9.92
N LEU A 111 -17.74 -4.50 10.34
CA LEU A 111 -18.24 -5.83 10.71
C LEU A 111 -19.19 -5.79 11.91
N VAL A 112 -18.93 -4.91 12.88
CA VAL A 112 -19.75 -4.74 14.08
C VAL A 112 -20.96 -3.85 13.80
N TYR A 113 -20.76 -2.67 13.22
CA TYR A 113 -21.79 -1.64 13.12
C TYR A 113 -22.50 -1.58 11.76
N ARG A 114 -22.05 -2.37 10.77
CA ARG A 114 -22.57 -2.40 9.39
C ARG A 114 -22.59 -1.04 8.69
N LYS A 115 -21.71 -0.13 9.13
CA LYS A 115 -21.52 1.21 8.58
C LYS A 115 -20.02 1.54 8.57
N GLU A 116 -19.59 2.38 7.64
CA GLU A 116 -18.21 2.86 7.62
C GLU A 116 -17.97 3.82 8.80
N PRO A 117 -16.76 3.85 9.39
CA PRO A 117 -16.45 4.79 10.45
C PRO A 117 -16.39 6.23 9.91
N ASN A 118 -16.86 7.18 10.71
CA ASN A 118 -16.74 8.61 10.39
C ASN A 118 -15.33 9.15 10.65
N LEU A 119 -14.52 8.43 11.44
CA LEU A 119 -13.19 8.84 11.84
C LEU A 119 -12.17 7.84 11.30
N THR A 120 -11.29 8.35 10.43
CA THR A 120 -10.12 7.64 9.88
C THR A 120 -8.85 8.42 10.21
N PRO A 121 -8.31 8.27 11.44
CA PRO A 121 -7.27 9.16 11.97
C PRO A 121 -6.04 9.28 11.08
N LEU A 122 -5.53 8.17 10.56
CA LEU A 122 -4.32 8.17 9.75
C LEU A 122 -4.56 8.87 8.41
N ARG A 123 -5.64 8.52 7.72
CA ARG A 123 -6.02 9.16 6.44
C ARG A 123 -6.23 10.65 6.60
N ASN A 124 -6.88 11.08 7.68
CA ASN A 124 -7.07 12.50 7.99
C ASN A 124 -5.75 13.22 8.29
N ALA A 125 -4.79 12.56 8.93
CA ALA A 125 -3.45 13.13 9.12
C ALA A 125 -2.73 13.36 7.77
N TYR A 126 -2.84 12.42 6.83
CA TYR A 126 -2.32 12.60 5.47
C TYR A 126 -3.00 13.77 4.74
N ARG A 127 -4.34 13.86 4.79
CA ARG A 127 -5.10 15.00 4.23
C ARG A 127 -4.63 16.33 4.80
N TYR A 128 -4.56 16.43 6.13
CA TYR A 128 -4.11 17.63 6.82
C TYR A 128 -2.69 18.01 6.42
N SER A 129 -1.77 17.05 6.40
CA SER A 129 -0.37 17.30 6.01
C SER A 129 -0.24 17.75 4.55
N ALA A 130 -1.02 17.16 3.64
CA ALA A 130 -1.04 17.55 2.24
C ALA A 130 -1.58 18.97 2.06
N THR A 131 -2.65 19.33 2.76
CA THR A 131 -3.20 20.70 2.75
C THR A 131 -2.21 21.72 3.30
N LEU A 132 -1.48 21.39 4.38
CA LEU A 132 -0.46 22.26 4.95
C LEU A 132 0.69 22.54 3.96
N LEU A 133 1.01 21.56 3.10
CA LEU A 133 2.03 21.66 2.06
C LEU A 133 1.51 22.31 0.76
N GLY A 134 0.32 22.91 0.77
CA GLY A 134 -0.28 23.59 -0.38
C GLY A 134 -1.01 22.67 -1.36
N GLY A 135 -1.20 21.40 -1.01
CA GLY A 135 -2.05 20.45 -1.74
C GLY A 135 -3.51 20.51 -1.29
N GLY A 136 -4.28 19.47 -1.64
CA GLY A 136 -5.66 19.29 -1.18
C GLY A 136 -5.87 17.94 -0.51
N GLU A 137 -7.06 17.71 0.06
CA GLU A 137 -7.40 16.43 0.71
C GLU A 137 -7.27 15.24 -0.25
N THR A 138 -7.66 15.42 -1.52
CA THR A 138 -7.46 14.42 -2.58
C THR A 138 -6.00 14.02 -2.74
N SER A 139 -5.06 14.97 -2.63
CA SER A 139 -3.63 14.68 -2.66
C SER A 139 -3.21 13.85 -1.46
N GLY A 140 -3.74 14.16 -0.27
CA GLY A 140 -3.52 13.36 0.94
C GLY A 140 -4.02 11.91 0.81
N ASP A 141 -5.21 11.71 0.23
CA ASP A 141 -5.76 10.37 0.01
C ASP A 141 -4.93 9.53 -0.99
N ILE A 142 -4.38 10.18 -2.01
CA ILE A 142 -3.46 9.53 -2.96
C ILE A 142 -2.18 9.14 -2.24
N VAL A 143 -1.56 10.05 -1.47
CA VAL A 143 -0.30 9.76 -0.75
C VAL A 143 -0.51 8.65 0.29
N TYR A 144 -1.63 8.67 1.02
CA TYR A 144 -2.01 7.59 1.92
C TYR A 144 -2.03 6.24 1.19
N SER A 145 -2.76 6.16 0.08
CA SER A 145 -2.98 4.91 -0.66
C SER A 145 -1.70 4.39 -1.33
N VAL A 146 -0.86 5.30 -1.84
CA VAL A 146 0.47 4.95 -2.39
C VAL A 146 1.41 4.47 -1.28
N GLY A 147 1.34 5.11 -0.11
CA GLY A 147 2.12 4.73 1.06
C GLY A 147 1.79 3.31 1.51
N ASP A 148 0.50 2.99 1.67
CA ASP A 148 0.02 1.66 2.04
C ASP A 148 0.56 0.56 1.09
N ILE A 149 0.40 0.75 -0.23
CA ILE A 149 0.90 -0.20 -1.24
C ILE A 149 2.42 -0.33 -1.17
N SER A 150 3.13 0.78 -1.01
CA SER A 150 4.60 0.79 -0.96
C SER A 150 5.13 0.06 0.28
N LEU A 151 4.48 0.26 1.43
CA LEU A 151 4.79 -0.41 2.69
C LEU A 151 4.48 -1.90 2.61
N SER A 152 3.32 -2.26 2.05
CA SER A 152 2.90 -3.64 1.79
C SER A 152 3.93 -4.39 0.93
N LEU A 153 4.27 -3.85 -0.25
CA LEU A 153 5.29 -4.43 -1.13
C LEU A 153 6.67 -4.48 -0.46
N GLY A 154 7.07 -3.40 0.20
CA GLY A 154 8.34 -3.34 0.94
C GLY A 154 8.45 -4.42 2.02
N SER A 155 7.34 -4.73 2.71
CA SER A 155 7.28 -5.80 3.69
C SER A 155 7.30 -7.19 3.04
N ALA A 156 6.59 -7.38 1.94
CA ALA A 156 6.48 -8.66 1.22
C ALA A 156 7.82 -9.10 0.60
N PHE A 157 8.62 -8.16 0.10
CA PHE A 157 9.91 -8.45 -0.53
C PHE A 157 11.12 -8.40 0.42
N ARG A 158 10.91 -8.06 1.69
CA ARG A 158 11.97 -8.10 2.71
C ARG A 158 12.15 -9.52 3.25
N LEU A 159 13.34 -9.81 3.77
CA LEU A 159 13.56 -11.00 4.60
C LEU A 159 12.86 -10.84 5.97
N GLY A 160 11.91 -11.73 6.24
CA GLY A 160 11.25 -11.90 7.53
C GLY A 160 11.78 -13.15 8.24
N LEU A 161 11.65 -13.17 9.56
CA LEU A 161 12.04 -14.33 10.36
C LEU A 161 11.03 -15.47 10.13
N LYS A 162 11.50 -16.71 10.04
CA LYS A 162 10.64 -17.90 9.98
C LYS A 162 9.80 -17.98 11.26
N PRO A 163 8.52 -18.34 11.18
CA PRO A 163 7.67 -18.52 12.36
C PRO A 163 8.25 -19.52 13.37
N GLU A 164 8.89 -20.58 12.87
CA GLU A 164 9.53 -21.63 13.66
C GLU A 164 11.01 -21.35 14.02
N ALA A 165 11.56 -20.20 13.65
CA ALA A 165 12.92 -19.86 14.03
C ALA A 165 13.02 -19.63 15.54
N TRP A 166 14.00 -20.25 16.17
CA TRP A 166 14.27 -20.13 17.59
C TRP A 166 15.65 -19.51 17.80
N ARG A 167 15.76 -18.62 18.79
CA ARG A 167 17.01 -17.93 19.10
C ARG A 167 17.69 -18.59 20.30
N LEU A 168 18.90 -19.13 20.11
CA LEU A 168 19.78 -19.49 21.24
C LEU A 168 20.60 -18.27 21.70
N PHE A 169 21.24 -17.56 20.77
CA PHE A 169 22.01 -16.32 21.06
C PHE A 169 21.69 -15.18 20.07
N TYR A 170 21.67 -15.46 18.76
CA TYR A 170 21.28 -14.54 17.68
C TYR A 170 20.63 -15.32 16.53
N TYR A 171 19.85 -14.64 15.69
CA TYR A 171 19.27 -15.25 14.49
C TYR A 171 20.31 -15.36 13.37
N ILE A 172 20.32 -16.50 12.67
CA ILE A 172 21.20 -16.74 11.53
C ILE A 172 20.47 -16.52 10.21
N ARG A 173 21.20 -16.42 9.10
CA ARG A 173 20.61 -16.12 7.78
C ARG A 173 19.55 -17.15 7.37
N GLU A 174 19.77 -18.40 7.76
CA GLU A 174 18.91 -19.55 7.48
C GLU A 174 17.57 -19.48 8.22
N ASP A 175 17.46 -18.63 9.25
CA ASP A 175 16.23 -18.35 9.97
C ASP A 175 15.33 -17.35 9.24
N TYR A 176 15.78 -16.79 8.12
CA TYR A 176 15.03 -15.81 7.36
C TYR A 176 14.46 -16.41 6.07
N ILE A 177 13.24 -16.03 5.75
CA ILE A 177 12.57 -16.28 4.47
C ILE A 177 12.04 -14.96 3.92
N ILE A 178 11.82 -14.91 2.62
CA ILE A 178 11.23 -13.73 2.00
C ILE A 178 9.79 -13.52 2.52
N GLY A 179 9.40 -12.27 2.76
CA GLY A 179 8.21 -11.86 3.51
C GLY A 179 6.92 -12.42 2.97
N TRP A 180 6.75 -12.48 1.64
CA TRP A 180 5.57 -13.06 1.02
C TRP A 180 5.42 -14.57 1.30
N LYS A 181 6.52 -15.29 1.54
CA LYS A 181 6.47 -16.68 2.06
C LYS A 181 6.11 -16.72 3.54
N ALA A 182 6.60 -15.76 4.33
CA ALA A 182 6.30 -15.66 5.75
C ALA A 182 4.83 -15.28 6.04
N MET A 183 4.21 -14.47 5.18
CA MET A 183 2.82 -14.00 5.31
C MET A 183 1.79 -15.13 5.24
N GLY A 184 2.12 -16.25 4.58
CA GLY A 184 1.19 -17.34 4.32
C GLY A 184 -0.01 -16.92 3.45
N ALA A 185 -0.91 -17.87 3.17
CA ALA A 185 -2.04 -17.61 2.27
C ALA A 185 -2.99 -16.51 2.77
N ALA A 186 -3.27 -16.47 4.08
CA ALA A 186 -4.16 -15.47 4.65
C ALA A 186 -3.59 -14.05 4.56
N GLY A 187 -2.29 -13.88 4.84
CA GLY A 187 -1.62 -12.59 4.70
C GLY A 187 -1.59 -12.11 3.26
N LEU A 188 -1.24 -13.00 2.32
CA LEU A 188 -1.22 -12.65 0.89
C LEU A 188 -2.58 -12.23 0.35
N VAL A 189 -3.65 -12.93 0.74
CA VAL A 189 -5.02 -12.56 0.34
C VAL A 189 -5.43 -11.23 0.99
N GLY A 190 -5.10 -11.02 2.26
CA GLY A 190 -5.34 -9.75 2.96
C GLY A 190 -4.66 -8.56 2.27
N GLU A 191 -3.36 -8.69 2.00
CA GLU A 191 -2.56 -7.68 1.28
C GLU A 191 -3.09 -7.42 -0.13
N ALA A 192 -3.48 -8.46 -0.86
CA ALA A 192 -4.06 -8.29 -2.19
C ALA A 192 -5.37 -7.49 -2.15
N VAL A 193 -6.25 -7.77 -1.18
CA VAL A 193 -7.49 -7.03 -1.00
C VAL A 193 -7.22 -5.58 -0.57
N GLY A 194 -6.35 -5.37 0.42
CA GLY A 194 -5.96 -4.04 0.89
C GLY A 194 -5.38 -3.18 -0.24
N ASN A 195 -4.35 -3.69 -0.92
CA ASN A 195 -3.72 -3.00 -2.04
C ASN A 195 -4.70 -2.74 -3.19
N SER A 196 -5.58 -3.69 -3.51
CA SER A 196 -6.60 -3.47 -4.54
C SER A 196 -7.59 -2.35 -4.17
N ALA A 197 -7.94 -2.22 -2.89
CA ALA A 197 -8.77 -1.12 -2.39
C ALA A 197 -8.05 0.23 -2.48
N SER A 198 -6.79 0.28 -2.03
CA SER A 198 -5.93 1.47 -2.13
C SER A 198 -5.70 1.89 -3.59
N GLY A 199 -5.43 0.94 -4.49
CA GLY A 199 -5.29 1.16 -5.93
C GLY A 199 -6.57 1.66 -6.58
N PHE A 200 -7.72 1.12 -6.18
CA PHE A 200 -9.03 1.57 -6.64
C PHE A 200 -9.32 3.02 -6.19
N THR A 201 -8.99 3.38 -4.94
CA THR A 201 -9.11 4.76 -4.46
C THR A 201 -8.24 5.71 -5.29
N ILE A 202 -6.98 5.36 -5.56
CA ILE A 202 -6.09 6.16 -6.41
C ILE A 202 -6.71 6.38 -7.80
N HIS A 203 -7.20 5.30 -8.42
CA HIS A 203 -7.84 5.37 -9.74
C HIS A 203 -9.02 6.35 -9.75
N GLN A 204 -9.95 6.21 -8.78
CA GLN A 204 -11.11 7.09 -8.69
C GLN A 204 -10.72 8.56 -8.52
N LEU A 205 -9.74 8.85 -7.68
CA LEU A 205 -9.32 10.23 -7.42
C LEU A 205 -8.59 10.86 -8.61
N MET A 206 -7.75 10.10 -9.32
CA MET A 206 -7.08 10.57 -10.52
C MET A 206 -8.08 10.82 -11.67
N HIS A 207 -9.05 9.92 -11.86
CA HIS A 207 -10.08 10.08 -12.90
C HIS A 207 -11.10 11.19 -12.57
N ALA A 208 -11.48 11.35 -11.30
CA ALA A 208 -12.31 12.48 -10.87
C ALA A 208 -11.64 13.83 -11.14
N ARG A 209 -10.31 13.91 -11.00
CA ARG A 209 -9.52 15.09 -11.37
C ARG A 209 -9.49 15.34 -12.88
N ALA A 210 -9.59 14.28 -13.69
CA ALA A 210 -9.66 14.34 -15.15
C ALA A 210 -11.08 14.53 -15.71
N GLY A 211 -12.11 14.49 -14.85
CA GLY A 211 -13.50 14.77 -15.23
C GLY A 211 -14.27 13.61 -15.89
N SER A 212 -13.84 12.34 -15.72
CA SER A 212 -14.58 11.17 -16.26
C SER A 212 -15.22 10.31 -15.16
N ASN A 213 -16.46 9.86 -15.40
CA ASN A 213 -17.23 9.01 -14.50
C ASN A 213 -17.33 7.60 -15.08
N ASP A 214 -16.26 6.79 -15.01
CA ASP A 214 -16.26 5.53 -15.76
C ASP A 214 -15.93 4.29 -14.92
N TRP A 215 -16.98 3.73 -14.34
CA TRP A 215 -16.94 2.36 -13.83
C TRP A 215 -16.95 1.34 -14.98
N GLU A 216 -17.37 1.68 -16.21
CA GLU A 216 -17.31 0.75 -17.33
C GLU A 216 -15.88 0.47 -17.77
N GLU A 217 -15.02 1.49 -17.77
CA GLU A 217 -13.60 1.40 -18.14
C GLU A 217 -12.84 0.37 -17.28
N LEU A 218 -13.17 0.29 -15.98
CA LEU A 218 -12.61 -0.69 -15.05
C LEU A 218 -13.19 -2.10 -15.18
N SER A 219 -14.31 -2.27 -15.88
CA SER A 219 -14.99 -3.57 -16.03
C SER A 219 -14.92 -4.17 -17.44
N LYS A 220 -14.39 -3.41 -18.41
CA LYS A 220 -14.04 -3.87 -19.76
C LYS A 220 -12.67 -4.56 -19.75
#